data_AF-A0A9X0DCJ6-F1
#
_entry.id   AF-A0A9X0DCJ6-F1
#
_cell.length_a   1.000
_cell.length_b   1.000
_cell.length_c   1.000
_cell.angle_alpha   90.00
_cell.angle_beta   90.00
_cell.angle_gamma   90.00
#
_symmetry.space_group_name_H-M   'P 1'
#
loop_
_entity.id
_entity.type
_entity.pdbx_description
1 polymer ?
#
loop_
_entity_poly.entity_id
_entity_poly.type
_entity_poly.pdbx_seq_one_letter_code
_entity_poly.pdbx_strand_id
1 'polypeptide(L)'
;MRRKLALGPLFTVYVSADQRNSSINIIQIRPIALLGLSGYRLTSNTTYGSKGREVYKEFIFNLTKALGAKNDSYRDIMNIVDFEIKLAQVMPTGRQAYDDENLYRKLTVKELNENAGSDQMDWKKYLEQLLFPVTGIHVTDEEYVVVYGVDYLKNITNLLKETSNRTIANYVMWRLVDSIYLRLGHEFEEIFKNFYITLDDYWVTIREMSCVFS
;
A
#
# COMPACT_ATOMS: atom_id res chain seq x y z
N MET A 1 -9.66 11.14 11.42
CA MET A 1 -8.24 11.56 11.40
C MET A 1 -7.75 11.53 9.94
N ARG A 2 -7.52 12.68 9.29
CA ARG A 2 -7.03 12.73 7.89
C ARG A 2 -5.54 13.08 7.89
N ARG A 3 -4.68 12.12 7.50
CA ARG A 3 -3.25 12.34 7.28
C ARG A 3 -3.06 13.33 6.11
N LYS A 4 -1.93 14.05 6.04
CA LYS A 4 -1.64 15.00 4.94
C LYS A 4 -1.79 14.40 3.53
N LEU A 5 -1.53 13.10 3.34
CA LEU A 5 -1.74 12.39 2.07
C LEU A 5 -2.63 11.15 2.18
N ALA A 6 -3.06 10.76 3.39
CA ALA A 6 -3.91 9.59 3.68
C ALA A 6 -3.47 8.22 3.10
N LEU A 7 -2.28 8.08 2.54
CA LEU A 7 -1.82 6.82 1.95
C LEU A 7 -1.24 5.86 3.00
N GLY A 8 -1.56 4.58 2.86
CA GLY A 8 -0.97 3.45 3.57
C GLY A 8 -0.45 2.44 2.55
N PRO A 9 0.69 2.71 1.89
CA PRO A 9 1.11 1.93 0.73
C PRO A 9 1.43 0.46 1.07
N LEU A 10 1.97 0.21 2.27
CA LEU A 10 2.38 -1.13 2.72
C LEU A 10 1.39 -1.75 3.71
N PHE A 11 0.70 -0.93 4.49
CA PHE A 11 -0.29 -1.34 5.48
C PHE A 11 -1.09 -0.11 5.88
N THR A 12 -2.26 -0.33 6.45
CA THR A 12 -3.17 0.74 6.84
C THR A 12 -3.21 0.87 8.36
N VAL A 13 -3.04 2.09 8.88
CA VAL A 13 -3.16 2.40 10.31
C VAL A 13 -4.25 3.44 10.52
N TYR A 14 -5.19 3.15 11.41
CA TYR A 14 -6.28 4.05 11.76
C TYR A 14 -6.68 3.87 13.22
N VAL A 15 -7.52 4.78 13.72
CA VAL A 15 -8.08 4.71 15.08
C VAL A 15 -9.57 4.49 14.96
N SER A 16 -10.08 3.44 15.61
CA SER A 16 -11.50 3.07 15.64
C SER A 16 -11.82 2.27 16.91
N ALA A 17 -13.10 2.00 17.15
CA ALA A 17 -13.55 1.20 18.28
C ALA A 17 -12.89 -0.18 18.30
N ASP A 18 -12.44 -0.63 19.48
CA ASP A 18 -11.91 -1.97 19.67
C ASP A 18 -13.02 -3.01 19.42
N GLN A 19 -12.78 -3.97 18.52
CA GLN A 19 -13.75 -5.02 18.20
C GLN A 19 -14.14 -5.87 19.42
N ARG A 20 -13.25 -5.99 20.41
CA ARG A 20 -13.50 -6.73 21.66
C ARG A 20 -13.95 -5.83 22.81
N ASN A 21 -13.91 -4.51 22.65
CA ASN A 21 -14.44 -3.55 23.61
C ASN A 21 -14.87 -2.26 22.89
N SER A 22 -16.12 -2.21 22.44
CA SER A 22 -16.65 -1.08 21.65
C SER A 22 -16.72 0.25 22.41
N SER A 23 -16.48 0.26 23.73
CA SER A 23 -16.47 1.47 24.55
C SER A 23 -15.15 2.25 24.48
N ILE A 24 -14.11 1.68 23.87
CA ILE A 24 -12.79 2.34 23.72
C ILE A 24 -12.39 2.40 22.25
N ASN A 25 -11.67 3.46 21.87
CA ASN A 25 -10.96 3.53 20.60
C ASN A 25 -9.53 3.04 20.79
N ILE A 26 -9.00 2.36 19.78
CA ILE A 26 -7.62 1.84 19.79
C ILE A 26 -6.98 2.02 18.42
N ILE A 27 -5.66 2.15 18.38
CA ILE A 27 -4.88 2.15 17.14
C ILE A 27 -4.96 0.74 16.53
N GLN A 28 -5.33 0.66 15.25
CA GLN A 28 -5.47 -0.57 14.51
C GLN A 28 -4.53 -0.58 13.30
N ILE A 29 -3.74 -1.64 13.13
CA ILE A 29 -2.86 -1.88 11.99
C ILE A 29 -3.42 -3.06 11.19
N ARG A 30 -3.78 -2.82 9.94
CA ARG A 30 -4.32 -3.83 9.02
C ARG A 30 -3.39 -4.16 7.87
N PRO A 31 -3.39 -5.43 7.41
CA PRO A 31 -2.53 -5.92 6.34
C PRO A 31 -3.11 -5.56 4.96
N ILE A 32 -3.45 -4.28 4.78
CA ILE A 32 -4.03 -3.74 3.55
C ILE A 32 -2.98 -2.82 2.94
N ALA A 33 -2.35 -3.30 1.88
CA ALA A 33 -1.44 -2.55 1.03
C ALA A 33 -2.16 -2.03 -0.22
N LEU A 34 -1.62 -0.95 -0.80
CA LEU A 34 -2.13 -0.40 -2.05
C LEU A 34 -1.38 -1.05 -3.23
N LEU A 35 -2.08 -1.89 -3.99
CA LEU A 35 -1.54 -2.53 -5.19
C LEU A 35 -2.10 -1.85 -6.46
N GLY A 36 -1.26 -1.61 -7.46
CA GLY A 36 -1.68 -1.05 -8.75
C GLY A 36 -2.34 -2.07 -9.68
N LEU A 37 -2.24 -3.35 -9.36
CA LEU A 37 -2.97 -4.46 -9.99
C LEU A 37 -3.56 -5.35 -8.90
N SER A 38 -4.52 -6.20 -9.27
CA SER A 38 -5.01 -7.23 -8.35
C SER A 38 -3.86 -8.17 -7.94
N GLY A 39 -3.88 -8.64 -6.69
CA GLY A 39 -2.87 -9.58 -6.19
C GLY A 39 -2.74 -10.83 -7.07
N TYR A 40 -3.84 -11.28 -7.68
CA TYR A 40 -3.82 -12.37 -8.66
C TYR A 40 -3.04 -12.01 -9.94
N ARG A 41 -3.26 -10.82 -10.53
CA ARG A 41 -2.48 -10.39 -11.71
C ARG A 41 -0.99 -10.26 -11.40
N LEU A 42 -0.64 -9.81 -10.20
CA LEU A 42 0.76 -9.68 -9.77
C LEU A 42 1.44 -11.04 -9.54
N THR A 43 0.75 -11.99 -8.93
CA THR A 43 1.37 -13.25 -8.47
C THR A 43 1.14 -14.46 -9.38
N SER A 44 0.17 -14.40 -10.30
CA SER A 44 -0.15 -15.50 -11.20
C SER A 44 0.90 -15.66 -12.30
N ASN A 45 1.34 -16.90 -12.53
CA ASN A 45 2.25 -17.28 -13.63
C ASN A 45 1.52 -17.58 -14.95
N THR A 46 0.22 -17.32 -15.01
CA THR A 46 -0.57 -17.46 -16.25
C THR A 46 -0.25 -16.34 -17.25
N THR A 47 -0.59 -16.56 -18.53
CA THR A 47 -0.54 -15.53 -19.58
C THR A 47 -1.30 -14.27 -19.19
N TYR A 48 -2.41 -14.42 -18.46
CA TYR A 48 -3.19 -13.30 -17.95
C TYR A 48 -2.39 -12.45 -16.95
N GLY A 49 -1.70 -13.09 -16.00
CA GLY A 49 -0.85 -12.41 -15.04
C GLY A 49 0.36 -11.74 -15.70
N SER A 50 1.07 -12.46 -16.59
CA SER A 50 2.24 -11.91 -17.28
C SER A 50 1.86 -10.72 -18.18
N LYS A 51 0.79 -10.83 -18.99
CA LYS A 51 0.28 -9.71 -19.81
C LYS A 51 -0.06 -8.52 -18.91
N GLY A 52 -0.77 -8.75 -17.80
CA GLY A 52 -1.16 -7.68 -16.89
C GLY A 52 0.05 -6.92 -16.32
N ARG A 53 1.11 -7.64 -15.93
CA ARG A 53 2.35 -7.03 -15.42
C ARG A 53 3.09 -6.22 -16.48
N GLU A 54 3.15 -6.68 -17.72
CA GLU A 54 3.80 -5.92 -18.80
C GLU A 54 3.02 -4.63 -19.13
N VAL A 55 1.69 -4.72 -19.28
CA VAL A 55 0.83 -3.56 -19.51
C VAL A 55 0.95 -2.54 -18.38
N TYR A 56 1.08 -3.00 -17.14
CA TYR A 56 1.28 -2.11 -16.00
C TYR A 56 2.66 -1.45 -15.97
N LYS A 57 3.74 -2.14 -16.36
CA LYS A 57 5.07 -1.51 -16.54
C LYS A 57 5.01 -0.39 -17.58
N GLU A 58 4.34 -0.63 -18.70
CA GLU A 58 4.15 0.39 -19.75
C GLU A 58 3.34 1.58 -19.25
N PHE A 59 2.29 1.34 -18.45
CA PHE A 59 1.53 2.40 -17.81
C PHE A 59 2.39 3.28 -16.90
N ILE A 60 3.17 2.69 -16.00
CA ILE A 60 4.11 3.42 -15.13
C ILE A 60 5.10 4.24 -15.98
N PHE A 61 5.63 3.64 -17.04
CA PHE A 61 6.58 4.29 -17.94
C PHE A 61 5.97 5.50 -18.64
N ASN A 62 4.81 5.34 -19.26
CA ASN A 62 4.14 6.43 -19.97
C ASN A 62 3.77 7.58 -19.03
N LEU A 63 3.25 7.25 -17.85
CA LEU A 63 2.85 8.23 -16.86
C LEU A 63 4.06 8.99 -16.29
N THR A 64 5.13 8.28 -15.90
CA THR A 64 6.34 8.94 -15.39
C THR A 64 7.04 9.78 -16.47
N LYS A 65 7.01 9.34 -17.73
CA LYS A 65 7.51 10.12 -18.86
C LYS A 65 6.71 11.42 -19.07
N ALA A 66 5.39 11.37 -18.98
CA ALA A 66 4.55 12.58 -19.03
C ALA A 66 4.84 13.54 -17.87
N LEU A 67 5.28 13.03 -16.71
CA LEU A 67 5.76 13.83 -15.58
C LEU A 67 7.20 14.35 -15.75
N GLY A 68 7.84 14.10 -16.90
CA GLY A 68 9.19 14.60 -17.21
C GLY A 68 10.34 13.67 -16.77
N ALA A 69 10.06 12.39 -16.47
CA ALA A 69 11.12 11.42 -16.21
C ALA A 69 11.97 11.19 -17.46
N LYS A 70 13.28 10.98 -17.26
CA LYS A 70 14.23 10.63 -18.32
C LYS A 70 14.14 9.14 -18.68
N ASN A 71 14.65 8.77 -19.84
CA ASN A 71 14.57 7.40 -20.39
C ASN A 71 15.31 6.32 -19.57
N ASP A 72 16.11 6.70 -18.58
CA ASP A 72 16.81 5.78 -17.66
C ASP A 72 15.92 5.24 -16.53
N SER A 73 14.66 5.68 -16.45
CA SER A 73 13.68 5.25 -15.43
C SER A 73 13.24 3.79 -15.52
N TYR A 74 13.46 3.12 -16.66
CA TYR A 74 12.92 1.77 -16.89
C TYR A 74 13.40 0.74 -15.84
N ARG A 75 14.65 0.85 -15.38
CA ARG A 75 15.18 -0.02 -14.31
C ARG A 75 14.47 0.21 -12.98
N ASP A 76 14.18 1.46 -12.63
CA ASP A 76 13.44 1.77 -11.42
C ASP A 76 11.99 1.27 -11.50
N ILE A 77 11.36 1.33 -12.68
CA ILE A 77 10.01 0.80 -12.91
C ILE A 77 9.97 -0.72 -12.71
N MET A 78 10.95 -1.45 -13.26
CA MET A 78 11.05 -2.90 -13.02
C MET A 78 11.19 -3.20 -11.53
N ASN A 79 12.05 -2.47 -10.81
CA ASN A 79 12.23 -2.64 -9.37
C ASN A 79 10.94 -2.34 -8.58
N ILE A 80 10.16 -1.33 -8.97
CA ILE A 80 8.86 -1.00 -8.36
C ILE A 80 7.90 -2.17 -8.54
N VAL A 81 7.76 -2.69 -9.76
CA VAL A 81 6.84 -3.80 -10.06
C VAL A 81 7.28 -5.08 -9.35
N ASP A 82 8.57 -5.40 -9.34
CA ASP A 82 9.11 -6.56 -8.62
C ASP A 82 8.87 -6.47 -7.10
N PHE A 83 9.05 -5.28 -6.53
CA PHE A 83 8.72 -5.03 -5.12
C PHE A 83 7.23 -5.23 -4.85
N GLU A 84 6.36 -4.71 -5.73
CA GLU A 84 4.90 -4.84 -5.61
C GLU A 84 4.43 -6.29 -5.76
N ILE A 85 5.08 -7.10 -6.60
CA ILE A 85 4.84 -8.55 -6.68
C ILE A 85 5.18 -9.23 -5.36
N LYS A 86 6.37 -8.97 -4.80
CA LYS A 86 6.76 -9.53 -3.49
C LYS A 86 5.82 -9.09 -2.38
N LEU A 87 5.39 -7.83 -2.40
CA LEU A 87 4.40 -7.30 -1.47
C LEU A 87 3.06 -8.05 -1.57
N ALA A 88 2.58 -8.30 -2.79
CA ALA A 88 1.36 -9.08 -3.03
C ALA A 88 1.48 -10.56 -2.61
N GLN A 89 2.69 -11.15 -2.67
CA GLN A 89 2.95 -12.52 -2.22
C GLN A 89 2.90 -12.67 -0.69
N VAL A 90 3.36 -11.65 0.04
CA VAL A 90 3.34 -11.69 1.51
C VAL A 90 2.00 -11.29 2.09
N MET A 91 1.12 -10.67 1.30
CA MET A 91 -0.23 -10.31 1.73
C MET A 91 -1.09 -11.53 2.05
N PRO A 92 -1.98 -11.43 3.06
CA PRO A 92 -2.95 -12.48 3.32
C PRO A 92 -3.87 -12.71 2.12
N THR A 93 -4.11 -13.97 1.77
CA THR A 93 -4.93 -14.36 0.62
C THR A 93 -6.40 -14.54 1.02
N GLY A 94 -7.30 -14.08 0.14
CA GLY A 94 -8.75 -14.27 0.30
C GLY A 94 -9.46 -13.23 1.17
N ARG A 95 -10.79 -13.17 1.05
CA ARG A 95 -11.65 -12.23 1.80
C ARG A 95 -11.67 -12.52 3.30
N GLN A 96 -11.57 -13.79 3.68
CA GLN A 96 -11.62 -14.25 5.07
C GLN A 96 -10.45 -13.71 5.90
N ALA A 97 -9.26 -13.54 5.31
CA ALA A 97 -8.11 -13.02 6.04
C ALA A 97 -8.25 -11.55 6.49
N TYR A 98 -9.29 -10.82 6.06
CA TYR A 98 -9.54 -9.45 6.51
C TYR A 98 -10.52 -9.39 7.71
N ASP A 99 -11.30 -10.45 7.93
CA ASP A 99 -12.32 -10.56 8.98
C ASP A 99 -12.08 -11.75 9.93
N ASP A 100 -10.94 -12.44 9.81
CA ASP A 100 -10.59 -13.57 10.66
C ASP A 100 -10.23 -13.08 12.07
N GLU A 101 -11.08 -13.42 13.04
CA GLU A 101 -10.86 -13.13 14.47
C GLU A 101 -9.54 -13.73 14.98
N ASN A 102 -9.03 -14.79 14.35
CA ASN A 102 -7.75 -15.40 14.70
C ASN A 102 -6.56 -14.49 14.37
N LEU A 103 -6.73 -13.49 13.51
CA LEU A 103 -5.68 -12.53 13.18
C LEU A 103 -5.63 -11.35 14.16
N TYR A 104 -6.68 -11.14 14.96
CA TYR A 104 -6.71 -10.11 15.99
C TYR A 104 -5.67 -10.39 17.08
N ARG A 105 -4.71 -9.48 17.25
CA ARG A 105 -3.76 -9.50 18.35
C ARG A 105 -3.70 -8.10 18.97
N LYS A 106 -4.00 -8.02 20.27
CA LYS A 106 -3.78 -6.82 21.07
C LYS A 106 -2.40 -6.93 21.70
N LEU A 107 -1.51 -6.02 21.36
CA LEU A 107 -0.12 -5.97 21.78
C LEU A 107 0.19 -4.59 22.33
N THR A 108 1.17 -4.50 23.22
CA THR A 108 1.85 -3.24 23.50
C THR A 108 2.71 -2.81 22.31
N VAL A 109 3.03 -1.53 22.17
CA VAL A 109 3.97 -1.04 21.15
C VAL A 109 5.33 -1.73 21.26
N LYS A 110 5.78 -2.02 22.49
CA LYS A 110 6.98 -2.81 22.74
C LYS A 110 6.90 -4.21 22.15
N GLU A 111 5.84 -4.96 22.47
CA GLU A 111 5.63 -6.31 21.93
C GLU A 111 5.50 -6.29 20.40
N LEU A 112 4.86 -5.27 19.82
CA LEU A 112 4.80 -5.10 18.37
C LEU A 112 6.21 -4.95 17.77
N ASN A 113 7.07 -4.13 18.39
CA ASN A 113 8.46 -3.98 17.99
C ASN A 113 9.26 -5.28 18.13
N GLU A 114 9.04 -6.06 19.18
CA GLU A 114 9.70 -7.37 19.37
C GLU A 114 9.25 -8.41 18.32
N ASN A 115 7.97 -8.40 17.92
CA ASN A 115 7.40 -9.39 17.00
C ASN A 115 7.63 -9.06 15.52
N ALA A 116 7.58 -7.77 15.17
CA ALA A 116 7.57 -7.32 13.77
C ALA A 116 8.49 -6.12 13.50
N GLY A 117 9.32 -5.68 14.45
CA GLY A 117 10.29 -4.61 14.23
C GLY A 117 11.53 -5.07 13.44
N SER A 118 12.26 -4.11 12.88
CA SER A 118 13.58 -4.33 12.27
C SER A 118 14.39 -3.04 12.27
N ASP A 119 15.66 -3.08 11.86
CA ASP A 119 16.49 -1.86 11.69
C ASP A 119 15.82 -0.82 10.77
N GLN A 120 14.97 -1.28 9.83
CA GLN A 120 14.27 -0.42 8.88
C GLN A 120 12.86 -0.03 9.33
N MET A 121 12.35 -0.61 10.43
CA MET A 121 11.02 -0.33 10.95
C MET A 121 11.02 -0.39 12.48
N ASP A 122 11.04 0.79 13.09
CA ASP A 122 10.72 0.99 14.50
C ASP A 122 9.26 1.45 14.61
N TRP A 123 8.39 0.57 15.13
CA TRP A 123 6.96 0.81 15.25
C TRP A 123 6.62 1.93 16.21
N LYS A 124 7.36 2.09 17.31
CA LYS A 124 7.16 3.23 18.22
C LYS A 124 7.44 4.53 17.49
N LYS A 125 8.61 4.63 16.84
CA LYS A 125 8.99 5.82 16.07
C LYS A 125 8.02 6.09 14.92
N TYR A 126 7.56 5.05 14.23
CA TYR A 126 6.57 5.17 13.16
C TYR A 126 5.24 5.73 13.68
N LEU A 127 4.70 5.15 14.76
CA LEU A 127 3.43 5.57 15.35
C LEU A 127 3.52 6.98 15.94
N GLU A 128 4.65 7.31 16.57
CA GLU A 128 4.97 8.65 17.08
C GLU A 128 4.92 9.69 15.94
N GLN A 129 5.65 9.44 14.85
CA GLN A 129 5.68 10.31 13.67
C GLN A 129 4.32 10.44 12.99
N LEU A 130 3.49 9.40 13.07
CA LEU A 130 2.16 9.38 12.48
C LEU A 130 1.14 10.16 13.31
N LEU A 131 1.14 9.97 14.64
CA LEU A 131 0.08 10.42 15.53
C LEU A 131 0.38 11.78 16.15
N PHE A 132 1.61 12.00 16.63
CA PHE A 132 1.97 13.23 17.36
C PHE A 132 1.64 14.52 16.59
N PRO A 133 1.90 14.66 15.27
CA PRO A 133 1.58 15.89 14.54
C PRO A 133 0.08 16.20 14.44
N VAL A 134 -0.78 15.21 14.71
CA VAL A 134 -2.24 15.34 14.58
C VAL A 134 -2.92 15.36 15.94
N THR A 135 -2.37 14.67 16.94
CA THR A 135 -2.98 14.51 18.27
C THR A 135 -2.28 15.33 19.36
N GLY A 136 -1.00 15.67 19.17
CA GLY A 136 -0.14 16.21 20.24
C GLY A 136 0.18 15.22 21.36
N ILE A 137 -0.12 13.93 21.16
CA ILE A 137 0.06 12.87 22.16
C ILE A 137 1.27 12.00 21.77
N HIS A 138 2.16 11.79 22.74
CA HIS A 138 3.29 10.87 22.60
C HIS A 138 2.85 9.42 22.76
N VAL A 139 3.43 8.53 21.95
CA VAL A 139 3.24 7.09 21.99
C VAL A 139 4.26 6.47 22.94
N THR A 140 3.77 5.76 23.96
CA THR A 140 4.59 5.04 24.92
C THR A 140 4.81 3.59 24.48
N ASP A 141 5.78 2.92 25.10
CA ASP A 141 6.04 1.49 24.84
C ASP A 141 4.90 0.59 25.34
N GLU A 142 4.20 1.05 26.38
CA GLU A 142 3.07 0.38 27.04
C GLU A 142 1.72 0.66 26.37
N GLU A 143 1.66 1.56 25.38
CA GLU A 143 0.43 1.86 24.64
C GLU A 143 -0.06 0.60 23.92
N TYR A 144 -1.36 0.32 24.01
CA TYR A 144 -1.95 -0.84 23.34
C TYR A 144 -2.32 -0.54 21.90
N VAL A 145 -1.96 -1.46 21.02
CA VAL A 145 -2.32 -1.46 19.60
C VAL A 145 -2.96 -2.79 19.22
N VAL A 146 -3.87 -2.74 18.26
CA VAL A 146 -4.44 -3.93 17.65
C VAL A 146 -3.77 -4.14 16.30
N VAL A 147 -3.22 -5.34 16.10
CA VAL A 147 -2.65 -5.77 14.84
C VAL A 147 -3.47 -6.92 14.29
N TYR A 148 -3.82 -6.81 13.02
CA TYR A 148 -4.41 -7.91 12.25
C TYR A 148 -3.31 -8.57 11.44
N GLY A 149 -2.97 -9.82 11.80
CA GLY A 149 -1.94 -10.59 11.11
C GLY A 149 -0.53 -10.08 11.40
N VAL A 150 -0.01 -10.38 12.59
CA VAL A 150 1.36 -10.01 13.01
C VAL A 150 2.41 -10.58 12.05
N ASP A 151 2.19 -11.79 11.53
CA ASP A 151 3.08 -12.43 10.55
C ASP A 151 3.20 -11.62 9.25
N TYR A 152 2.13 -10.94 8.83
CA TYR A 152 2.19 -10.04 7.69
C TYR A 152 3.18 -8.89 7.95
N LEU A 153 3.06 -8.23 9.10
CA LEU A 153 3.96 -7.12 9.45
C LEU A 153 5.41 -7.58 9.53
N LYS A 154 5.66 -8.77 10.08
CA LYS A 154 6.99 -9.38 10.11
C LYS A 154 7.53 -9.66 8.70
N ASN A 155 6.70 -10.16 7.80
CA ASN A 155 7.10 -10.39 6.41
C ASN A 155 7.39 -9.07 5.68
N ILE A 156 6.62 -8.01 5.95
CA ILE A 156 6.86 -6.68 5.41
C ILE A 156 8.19 -6.12 5.90
N THR A 157 8.49 -6.21 7.20
CA THR A 157 9.75 -5.66 7.72
C THR A 157 10.98 -6.42 7.23
N ASN A 158 10.85 -7.73 6.97
CA ASN A 158 11.86 -8.51 6.25
C ASN A 158 12.01 -8.06 4.79
N LEU A 159 10.89 -7.90 4.07
CA LEU A 159 10.91 -7.44 2.67
C LEU A 159 11.56 -6.05 2.55
N LEU A 160 11.28 -5.14 3.48
CA LEU A 160 11.90 -3.82 3.53
C LEU A 160 13.41 -3.91 3.80
N LYS A 161 13.86 -4.83 4.65
CA LYS A 161 15.29 -5.06 4.91
C LYS A 161 16.04 -5.55 3.67
N GLU A 162 15.39 -6.37 2.85
CA GLU A 162 15.97 -6.92 1.60
C GLU A 162 15.87 -5.98 0.40
N THR A 163 15.12 -4.88 0.53
CA THR A 163 14.83 -3.95 -0.55
C THR A 163 15.66 -2.67 -0.39
N SER A 164 16.23 -2.18 -1.50
CA SER A 164 16.98 -0.92 -1.47
C SER A 164 16.10 0.27 -1.08
N ASN A 165 16.65 1.22 -0.32
CA ASN A 165 15.95 2.47 0.04
C ASN A 165 15.45 3.23 -1.20
N ARG A 166 16.18 3.18 -2.32
CA ARG A 166 15.76 3.78 -3.59
C ARG A 166 14.47 3.13 -4.10
N THR A 167 14.39 1.81 -4.12
CA THR A 167 13.19 1.08 -4.58
C THR A 167 12.00 1.38 -3.67
N ILE A 168 12.19 1.38 -2.34
CA ILE A 168 11.13 1.70 -1.37
C ILE A 168 10.61 3.12 -1.59
N ALA A 169 11.51 4.11 -1.70
CA ALA A 169 11.14 5.50 -1.94
C ALA A 169 10.39 5.67 -3.28
N ASN A 170 10.89 5.04 -4.35
CA ASN A 170 10.26 5.08 -5.66
C ASN A 170 8.88 4.43 -5.65
N TYR A 171 8.69 3.31 -4.96
CA TYR A 171 7.39 2.67 -4.80
C TYR A 171 6.40 3.57 -4.04
N VAL A 172 6.81 4.14 -2.90
CA VAL A 172 5.95 5.06 -2.12
C VAL A 172 5.56 6.29 -2.95
N MET A 173 6.51 6.87 -3.69
CA MET A 173 6.23 7.99 -4.60
C MET A 173 5.32 7.58 -5.75
N TRP A 174 5.49 6.38 -6.30
CA TRP A 174 4.62 5.84 -7.33
C TRP A 174 3.18 5.69 -6.83
N ARG A 175 2.97 5.15 -5.62
CA ARG A 175 1.63 5.07 -5.01
C ARG A 175 1.00 6.46 -4.79
N LEU A 176 1.81 7.48 -4.50
CA LEU A 176 1.35 8.85 -4.43
C LEU A 176 0.90 9.37 -5.79
N VAL A 177 1.74 9.22 -6.82
CA VAL A 177 1.42 9.62 -8.20
C VAL A 177 0.14 8.94 -8.68
N ASP A 178 0.03 7.63 -8.48
CA ASP A 178 -1.14 6.81 -8.83
C ASP A 178 -2.43 7.32 -8.17
N SER A 179 -2.34 7.93 -6.98
CA SER A 179 -3.50 8.48 -6.28
C SER A 179 -3.99 9.85 -6.79
N ILE A 180 -3.20 10.56 -7.59
CA ILE A 180 -3.48 11.96 -7.98
C ILE A 180 -3.40 12.26 -9.48
N TYR A 181 -2.82 11.40 -10.31
CA TYR A 181 -2.52 11.74 -11.72
C TYR A 181 -3.76 12.13 -12.55
N LEU A 182 -4.93 11.55 -12.24
CA LEU A 182 -6.19 11.92 -12.91
C LEU A 182 -6.61 13.38 -12.68
N ARG A 183 -5.95 14.11 -11.76
CA ARG A 183 -6.19 15.53 -11.51
C ARG A 183 -5.24 16.45 -12.31
N LEU A 184 -4.31 15.87 -13.07
CA LEU A 184 -3.27 16.62 -13.78
C LEU A 184 -3.67 17.01 -15.21
N GLY A 185 -4.80 16.53 -15.71
CA GLY A 185 -5.38 16.93 -16.99
C GLY A 185 -5.51 15.80 -18.01
N HIS A 186 -5.99 16.16 -19.20
CA HIS A 186 -6.43 15.23 -20.24
C HIS A 186 -5.35 14.23 -20.71
N GLU A 187 -4.08 14.63 -20.74
CA GLU A 187 -2.97 13.74 -21.13
C GLU A 187 -2.91 12.49 -20.24
N PHE A 188 -3.07 12.68 -18.93
CA PHE A 188 -3.04 11.60 -17.94
C PHE A 188 -4.29 10.72 -17.98
N GLU A 189 -5.45 11.31 -18.31
CA GLU A 189 -6.69 10.57 -18.54
C GLU A 189 -6.57 9.63 -19.75
N GLU A 190 -5.95 10.09 -20.85
CA GLU A 190 -5.73 9.25 -22.03
C GLU A 190 -4.72 8.13 -21.76
N ILE A 191 -3.65 8.37 -20.99
CA ILE A 191 -2.72 7.31 -20.55
C ILE A 191 -3.47 6.22 -19.77
N PHE A 192 -4.35 6.63 -18.85
CA PHE A 192 -5.15 5.70 -18.05
C PHE A 192 -6.18 4.93 -18.87
N LYS A 193 -6.89 5.61 -19.78
CA LYS A 193 -7.79 4.96 -20.72
C LYS A 193 -7.07 3.89 -21.56
N ASN A 194 -5.90 4.22 -22.10
CA ASN A 194 -5.10 3.27 -22.86
C ASN A 194 -4.67 2.06 -22.00
N PHE A 195 -4.33 2.29 -20.73
CA PHE A 195 -4.01 1.21 -19.80
C PHE A 195 -5.20 0.23 -19.64
N TYR A 196 -6.41 0.71 -19.36
CA TYR A 196 -7.57 -0.17 -19.18
C TYR A 196 -8.02 -0.88 -20.45
N ILE A 197 -7.98 -0.19 -21.60
CA ILE A 197 -8.27 -0.82 -22.89
C ILE A 197 -7.26 -1.95 -23.16
N THR A 198 -5.97 -1.71 -22.93
CA THR A 198 -4.94 -2.74 -23.18
C THR A 198 -5.02 -3.90 -22.18
N LEU A 199 -5.40 -3.60 -20.95
CA LEU A 199 -5.46 -4.57 -19.86
C LEU A 199 -6.67 -5.49 -19.96
N ASP A 200 -7.85 -4.93 -20.22
CA ASP A 200 -9.16 -5.59 -20.06
C ASP A 200 -10.09 -5.44 -21.28
N ASP A 201 -9.60 -4.84 -22.38
CA ASP A 201 -10.38 -4.56 -23.61
C ASP A 201 -11.68 -3.76 -23.31
N TYR A 202 -11.68 -2.96 -22.23
CA TYR A 202 -12.86 -2.29 -21.69
C TYR A 202 -12.54 -0.91 -21.12
N TRP A 203 -13.43 0.07 -21.34
CA TRP A 203 -13.32 1.43 -20.81
C TRP A 203 -14.71 2.03 -20.50
N VAL A 204 -14.82 2.72 -19.35
CA VAL A 204 -15.99 3.52 -18.94
C VAL A 204 -15.50 4.93 -18.65
N THR A 205 -16.31 5.95 -18.94
CA THR A 205 -15.86 7.33 -18.78
C THR A 205 -15.55 7.66 -17.32
N ILE A 206 -14.53 8.48 -17.08
CA ILE A 206 -14.13 8.91 -15.72
C ILE A 206 -15.30 9.57 -14.98
N ARG A 207 -16.17 10.30 -15.71
CA ARG A 207 -17.35 10.95 -15.15
C ARG A 207 -18.37 9.96 -14.59
N GLU A 208 -18.52 8.80 -15.22
CA GLU A 208 -19.37 7.71 -14.73
C GLU A 208 -18.70 6.95 -13.57
N MET A 209 -17.38 6.77 -13.58
CA MET A 209 -16.66 6.15 -12.45
C MET A 209 -16.65 7.04 -11.20
N SER A 210 -16.52 8.37 -11.36
CA SER A 210 -16.37 9.32 -10.24
C SER A 210 -17.66 9.47 -9.42
N CYS A 211 -18.83 9.32 -10.05
CA CYS A 211 -20.14 9.46 -9.39
C CYS A 211 -20.63 8.18 -8.71
N VAL A 212 -20.01 7.03 -8.97
CA VAL A 212 -20.39 5.75 -8.35
C VAL A 212 -19.70 5.54 -7.00
N PHE A 213 -18.62 6.28 -6.71
CA PHE A 213 -17.81 6.15 -5.49
C PHE A 213 -17.82 7.39 -4.58
N SER A 214 -18.71 8.37 -4.84
CA SER A 214 -18.93 9.56 -4.01
C SER A 214 -20.12 9.41 -3.08
#